data_AF-A0A6V7LKN1-F1
#
_entry.id   AF-A0A6V7LKN1-F1
#
_cell.length_a   1.000
_cell.length_b   1.000
_cell.length_c   1.000
_cell.angle_alpha   90.00
_cell.angle_beta   90.00
_cell.angle_gamma   90.00
#
_symmetry.space_group_name_H-M   'P 1'
#
loop_
_entity.id
_entity.type
_entity.pdbx_description
1 polymer ?
#
loop_
_entity_poly.entity_id
_entity_poly.type
_entity_poly.pdbx_seq_one_letter_code
_entity_poly.pdbx_strand_id
1 'polypeptide(L)' 'RFGHVIVIPKDGNKNMLRHEIWEELRLLDQIVRNATATYDGESFTYEKVCARSQDECFGNDILNLDQII' A
#
# COMPACT_ATOMS: atom_id res chain seq x y z
N ARG A 1 -5.87 -13.10 -6.50
CA ARG A 1 -6.56 -11.80 -6.78
C ARG A 1 -5.96 -10.78 -5.83
N PHE A 2 -5.61 -9.58 -6.31
CA PHE A 2 -5.04 -8.53 -5.46
C PHE A 2 -6.13 -7.79 -4.69
N GLY A 3 -5.80 -7.33 -3.48
CA GLY A 3 -6.61 -6.34 -2.77
C GLY A 3 -6.45 -4.98 -3.42
N HIS A 4 -7.52 -4.18 -3.44
CA HIS A 4 -7.48 -2.82 -3.98
C HIS A 4 -7.87 -1.82 -2.91
N VAL A 5 -7.14 -0.70 -2.86
CA VAL A 5 -7.45 0.45 -2.03
C VAL A 5 -7.70 1.63 -2.96
N ILE A 6 -8.86 2.27 -2.80
CA ILE A 6 -9.25 3.45 -3.58
C ILE A 6 -9.07 4.67 -2.68
N VAL A 7 -8.23 5.62 -3.11
CA VAL A 7 -7.88 6.83 -2.35
C VAL A 7 -8.43 8.05 -3.08
N ILE A 8 -9.03 8.97 -2.32
CA ILE A 8 -9.61 10.23 -2.83
C ILE A 8 -9.09 11.37 -1.92
N PRO A 9 -8.52 12.44 -2.47
CA PRO A 9 -7.95 13.53 -1.69
C PRO A 9 -9.09 14.36 -1.08
N LYS A 10 -8.90 14.80 0.17
CA LYS A 10 -9.90 15.56 0.95
C LYS A 10 -9.52 17.04 1.14
N ASP A 11 -8.37 17.45 0.65
CA ASP A 11 -7.82 18.81 0.76
C ASP A 11 -8.45 19.80 -0.24
N GLY A 12 -9.46 19.37 -1.00
CA GLY A 12 -10.15 20.17 -2.01
C GLY A 12 -9.41 20.25 -3.35
N ASN A 13 -8.17 19.77 -3.45
CA ASN A 13 -7.42 19.71 -4.68
C ASN A 13 -7.53 18.32 -5.31
N LYS A 14 -8.05 18.27 -6.54
CA LYS A 14 -8.31 17.02 -7.26
C LYS A 14 -7.06 16.38 -7.85
N ASN A 15 -5.93 17.10 -7.87
CA ASN A 15 -4.68 16.56 -8.39
C ASN A 15 -4.14 15.53 -7.41
N MET A 16 -4.06 14.27 -7.83
CA MET A 16 -3.39 13.24 -7.04
C MET A 16 -1.87 13.41 -7.13
N LEU A 17 -1.32 13.73 -8.30
CA LEU A 17 0.12 13.75 -8.58
C LEU A 17 0.84 14.93 -7.89
N ARG A 18 1.03 14.82 -6.58
CA ARG A 18 1.65 15.83 -5.72
C ARG A 18 2.43 15.18 -4.60
N HIS A 19 3.47 15.87 -4.13
CA HIS A 19 4.39 15.35 -3.12
C HIS A 19 3.68 14.97 -1.82
N GLU A 20 2.80 15.84 -1.30
CA GLU A 20 2.05 15.61 -0.06
C GLU A 20 1.16 14.36 -0.13
N ILE A 21 0.59 14.07 -1.31
CA ILE A 21 -0.24 12.87 -1.52
C ILE A 21 0.65 11.61 -1.49
N TRP A 22 1.88 11.68 -1.99
CA TRP A 22 2.78 10.53 -2.00
C TRP A 22 3.26 10.18 -0.60
N GLU A 23 3.53 11.18 0.24
CA GLU A 23 3.82 10.96 1.66
C GLU A 23 2.67 10.22 2.37
N GLU A 24 1.42 10.64 2.13
CA GLU A 24 0.24 9.96 2.67
C GLU A 24 0.07 8.54 2.12
N LEU A 25 0.31 8.32 0.81
CA LEU A 25 0.24 6.99 0.20
C LEU A 25 1.33 6.05 0.74
N ARG A 26 2.54 6.54 1.03
CA ARG A 26 3.61 5.76 1.68
C ARG A 26 3.25 5.37 3.11
N LEU A 27 2.66 6.29 3.87
CA LEU A 27 2.15 6.00 5.21
C LEU A 27 1.05 4.93 5.15
N LEU A 28 0.13 5.03 4.19
CA LEU A 28 -0.93 4.04 3.99
C LEU A 28 -0.37 2.66 3.63
N ASP A 29 0.60 2.58 2.72
CA ASP A 29 1.29 1.33 2.36
C ASP A 29 1.98 0.71 3.58
N GLN A 30 2.66 1.53 4.40
CA GLN A 30 3.27 1.07 5.64
C GLN A 30 2.25 0.51 6.63
N ILE A 31 1.08 1.14 6.78
CA ILE A 31 -0.01 0.63 7.64
C ILE A 31 -0.49 -0.73 7.13
N VAL A 32 -0.71 -0.86 5.82
CA VAL A 32 -1.16 -2.12 5.21
C VAL A 32 -0.12 -3.23 5.40
N ARG A 33 1.17 -2.95 5.16
CA ARG A 33 2.25 -3.95 5.31
C ARG A 33 2.48 -4.38 6.75
N ASN A 34 2.23 -3.51 7.72
CA ASN A 34 2.33 -3.85 9.14
C ASN A 34 1.05 -4.48 9.71
N ALA A 35 -0.02 -4.59 8.92
CA ALA A 35 -1.26 -5.19 9.37
C ALA A 35 -1.07 -6.68 9.70
N THR A 36 -1.67 -7.08 10.82
CA THR A 36 -1.76 -8.47 11.24
C THR A 36 -3.21 -8.81 11.54
N ALA A 37 -3.67 -9.94 11.04
CA ALA A 37 -5.01 -10.46 11.30
C ALA A 37 -4.91 -11.79 12.05
N THR A 38 -5.84 -12.04 12.96
CA THR A 38 -5.95 -13.34 13.65
C THR A 38 -7.21 -14.05 13.16
N TYR A 39 -7.06 -15.28 12.70
CA TYR A 39 -8.15 -16.13 12.22
C TYR A 39 -7.89 -17.58 12.62
N ASP A 40 -8.88 -18.25 13.19
CA ASP A 40 -8.79 -19.63 13.70
C ASP A 40 -7.58 -19.91 14.62
N GLY A 41 -7.22 -18.93 15.45
CA GLY A 41 -6.09 -19.02 16.38
C GLY A 41 -4.71 -18.84 15.74
N GLU A 42 -4.64 -18.60 14.42
CA GLU A 42 -3.42 -18.28 13.70
C GLU A 42 -3.31 -16.78 13.41
N SER A 43 -2.09 -16.23 13.52
CA SER A 43 -1.78 -14.86 13.10
C SER A 43 -1.18 -14.81 11.69
N PHE A 44 -1.83 -14.02 10.84
CA PHE A 44 -1.48 -13.74 9.45
C PHE A 44 -0.92 -12.33 9.34
N THR A 45 0.36 -12.22 9.03
CA THR A 45 1.01 -10.96 8.67
C THR A 45 0.88 -10.74 7.16
N TYR A 46 1.02 -9.49 6.71
CA TYR A 46 1.05 -9.17 5.28
C TYR A 46 2.03 -10.05 4.50
N GLU A 47 3.25 -10.22 5.02
CA GLU A 47 4.30 -11.02 4.36
C GLU A 47 3.86 -12.46 4.12
N LYS A 48 3.10 -13.06 5.06
CA LYS A 48 2.60 -14.44 4.92
C LYS A 48 1.55 -14.59 3.81
N VAL A 49 0.75 -13.55 3.55
CA VAL A 49 -0.46 -13.64 2.71
C VAL A 49 -0.38 -12.84 1.41
N CYS A 50 0.68 -12.04 1.22
CA CYS A 50 0.89 -11.26 0.01
C CYS A 50 1.00 -12.17 -1.24
N ALA A 51 0.66 -11.62 -2.40
CA ALA A 51 0.99 -12.28 -3.66
C ALA A 51 2.51 -12.21 -3.88
N ARG A 52 3.13 -13.35 -4.27
CA ARG A 52 4.59 -13.46 -4.41
C ARG A 52 5.06 -13.83 -5.81
N SER A 53 6.26 -13.38 -6.15
CA SER A 53 7.06 -13.81 -7.30
C SER A 53 8.51 -13.95 -6.86
N GLN A 54 9.17 -15.07 -7.20
CA GLN A 54 10.55 -15.37 -6.76
C GLN A 54 10.75 -15.17 -5.23
N ASP A 55 9.76 -15.61 -4.44
CA ASP A 55 9.72 -15.47 -2.97
C ASP A 55 9.57 -14.04 -2.40
N GLU A 56 9.46 -13.03 -3.26
CA GLU A 56 9.21 -11.64 -2.85
C GLU A 56 7.75 -11.24 -3.02
N CYS A 57 7.21 -10.45 -2.10
CA CYS A 57 5.88 -9.83 -2.27
C CYS A 57 5.90 -8.84 -3.43
N PHE A 58 4.86 -8.84 -4.27
CA PHE A 58 4.70 -7.79 -5.27
C PHE A 58 4.70 -6.40 -4.62
N GLY A 59 5.55 -5.51 -5.15
CA GLY A 59 5.60 -4.09 -4.79
C GLY A 59 4.46 -3.29 -5.42
N ASN A 60 4.27 -2.06 -4.95
CA ASN A 60 3.38 -1.10 -5.58
C ASN A 60 4.21 -0.08 -6.35
N ASP A 61 4.41 -0.33 -7.64
CA ASP A 61 5.28 0.50 -8.50
C ASP A 61 4.77 1.94 -8.67
N ILE A 62 3.48 2.19 -8.42
CA ILE A 62 2.91 3.55 -8.43
C ILE A 62 3.60 4.43 -7.39
N LEU A 63 4.03 3.86 -6.26
CA LEU A 63 4.72 4.60 -5.20
C LEU A 63 6.12 5.06 -5.61
N ASN A 64 6.70 4.51 -6.68
CA ASN A 64 8.02 4.94 -7.20
C ASN A 64 7.92 6.16 -8.12
N LEU A 65 6.71 6.61 -8.45
CA LEU A 65 6.53 7.78 -9.30
C LEU A 65 7.04 9.07 -8.64
N ASP A 66 7.17 9.15 -7.31
CA ASP A 66 7.72 10.33 -6.62
C ASP A 66 9.14 10.68 -7.08
N GLN A 67 9.90 9.70 -7.58
CA GLN A 67 11.25 9.94 -8.06
C GLN A 67 11.29 10.76 -9.37
N ILE A 68 10.15 10.94 -10.04
CA ILE A 68 10.04 11.54 -11.37
C ILE A 68 9.31 12.90 -11.33
N ILE A 69 8.63 13.22 -10.23
CA ILE A 69 7.77 14.42 -10.07
C ILE A 69 8.41 15.49 -9.19
#